data_AF-A0A354UP63-F1
#
_entry.id   AF-A0A354UP63-F1
#
_cell.length_a   1.000
_cell.length_b   1.000
_cell.length_c   1.000
_cell.angle_alpha   90.00
_cell.angle_beta   90.00
_cell.angle_gamma   90.00
#
_symmetry.space_group_name_H-M   'P 1'
#
loop_
_entity.id
_entity.type
_entity.pdbx_description
1 polymer ?
#
loop_
_entity_poly.entity_id
_entity_poly.type
_entity_poly.pdbx_seq_one_letter_code
_entity_poly.pdbx_strand_id
1 'polypeptide(L)' 'IHCPIGKKSFGKEKLVENYTALFDAIVKAKPAAAKGQYIRSVALASTMGPGVKVLNKTI' A
#
# COMPACT_ATOMS: atom_id res chain seq x y z
N ILE A 1 5.45 -3.57 6.74
CA ILE A 1 4.12 -3.34 7.37
C ILE A 1 3.11 -4.16 6.58
N HIS A 2 2.33 -5.00 7.25
CA HIS A 2 1.21 -5.72 6.63
C HIS A 2 -0.08 -5.08 7.12
N CYS A 3 -0.95 -4.64 6.21
CA CYS A 3 -2.22 -4.05 6.56
C CYS A 3 -3.30 -4.56 5.61
N PRO A 4 -4.41 -5.13 6.12
CA PRO A 4 -5.50 -5.57 5.27
C PRO A 4 -6.26 -4.36 4.71
N ILE A 5 -6.08 -4.08 3.43
CA ILE A 5 -6.75 -2.99 2.67
C ILE A 5 -8.22 -3.30 2.29
N GLY A 6 -8.68 -4.55 2.45
CA GLY A 6 -10.06 -4.93 2.18
C GLY A 6 -10.25 -6.41 1.80
N LYS A 7 -11.48 -6.76 1.40
CA LYS A 7 -11.85 -8.09 0.86
C LYS A 7 -12.07 -8.00 -0.65
N LYS A 8 -11.95 -9.13 -1.36
CA LYS A 8 -12.25 -9.24 -2.81
C LYS A 8 -13.65 -8.72 -3.18
N SER A 9 -14.58 -8.77 -2.23
CA SER A 9 -15.97 -8.31 -2.39
C SER A 9 -16.14 -6.78 -2.37
N PHE A 10 -15.09 -6.02 -2.03
CA PHE A 10 -15.12 -4.56 -2.11
C PHE A 10 -14.90 -4.15 -3.57
N GLY A 11 -15.77 -3.28 -4.08
CA GLY A 11 -15.63 -2.74 -5.44
C GLY A 11 -14.26 -2.08 -5.66
N LYS A 12 -13.83 -2.06 -6.92
CA LYS A 12 -12.49 -1.57 -7.32
C LYS A 12 -12.18 -0.17 -6.76
N GLU A 13 -13.17 0.72 -6.76
CA GLU A 13 -13.05 2.10 -6.28
C GLU A 13 -12.67 2.17 -4.80
N LYS A 14 -13.38 1.43 -3.93
CA LYS A 14 -13.09 1.39 -2.49
C LYS A 14 -11.71 0.80 -2.18
N LEU A 15 -11.26 -0.17 -2.96
CA LEU A 15 -9.92 -0.75 -2.80
C LEU A 15 -8.82 0.26 -3.16
N VAL A 16 -9.05 1.08 -4.20
CA VAL A 16 -8.12 2.15 -4.58
C VAL A 16 -8.08 3.21 -3.48
N GLU A 17 -9.23 3.69 -3.02
CA GLU A 17 -9.30 4.70 -1.93
C GLU A 17 -8.61 4.24 -0.65
N ASN A 18 -8.85 2.99 -0.22
CA ASN A 18 -8.19 2.43 0.96
C ASN A 18 -6.67 2.34 0.79
N TYR A 19 -6.20 2.02 -0.43
CA TYR A 19 -4.78 1.98 -0.74
C TYR A 19 -4.15 3.37 -0.67
N THR A 20 -4.78 4.39 -1.27
CA THR A 20 -4.30 5.78 -1.19
C THR A 20 -4.28 6.30 0.24
N ALA A 21 -5.34 6.05 1.01
CA ALA A 21 -5.42 6.48 2.41
C ALA A 21 -4.30 5.85 3.28
N LEU A 22 -4.03 4.55 3.09
CA LEU A 22 -2.93 3.87 3.78
C LEU A 22 -1.56 4.38 3.31
N PHE A 23 -1.40 4.64 2.01
CA PHE A 23 -0.17 5.20 1.48
C PHE A 23 0.12 6.58 2.06
N ASP A 24 -0.87 7.46 2.11
CA ASP A 24 -0.75 8.80 2.69
C ASP A 24 -0.49 8.76 4.19
N ALA A 25 -1.14 7.85 4.93
CA ALA A 25 -0.87 7.65 6.35
C ALA A 25 0.57 7.19 6.60
N ILE A 26 1.09 6.29 5.76
CA ILE A 26 2.47 5.81 5.80
C ILE A 26 3.43 6.97 5.49
N VAL A 27 3.18 7.76 4.44
CA VAL A 27 4.01 8.92 4.09
C VAL A 27 4.02 9.96 5.20
N LYS A 28 2.87 10.26 5.82
CA LYS A 28 2.77 11.17 6.97
C LYS A 28 3.45 10.62 8.22
N ALA A 29 3.41 9.30 8.42
CA ALA A 29 4.09 8.62 9.51
C ALA A 29 5.60 8.49 9.29
N LYS A 30 6.16 9.02 8.17
CA LYS A 30 7.61 9.07 7.95
C LYS A 30 8.25 9.92 9.04
N PRO A 31 9.07 9.34 9.94
CA PRO A 31 9.77 10.11 10.95
C PRO A 31 10.82 11.00 10.27
N ALA A 32 10.99 12.23 10.76
CA ALA A 32 11.95 13.20 10.21
C ALA A 32 13.41 12.69 10.22
N ALA A 33 13.71 11.65 11.00
CA ALA A 33 15.00 10.97 11.04
C ALA A 33 15.26 10.01 9.85
N ALA A 34 14.23 9.60 9.10
CA ALA A 34 14.37 8.67 7.99
C ALA A 34 14.89 9.36 6.72
N LYS A 35 16.21 9.47 6.59
CA LYS A 35 16.90 9.88 5.35
C LYS A 35 16.87 8.72 4.33
N GLY A 36 16.15 8.88 3.21
CA GLY A 36 16.12 7.91 2.10
C GLY A 36 14.72 7.55 1.56
N GLN A 37 14.66 6.55 0.68
CA GLN A 37 13.41 5.97 0.18
C GLN A 37 12.69 5.24 1.32
N TYR A 38 11.54 5.78 1.73
CA TYR A 38 10.76 5.24 2.86
C TYR A 38 10.01 3.94 2.50
N ILE A 39 9.66 3.77 1.22
CA ILE A 39 8.93 2.61 0.71
C ILE A 39 9.77 1.94 -0.37
N ARG A 40 10.29 0.74 -0.07
CA ARG A 40 11.18 -0.02 -0.95
C ARG A 40 10.44 -0.93 -1.93
N SER A 41 9.31 -1.48 -1.52
CA SER A 41 8.49 -2.35 -2.34
C SER A 41 7.07 -2.44 -1.79
N VAL A 42 6.09 -2.43 -2.68
CA VAL A 42 4.69 -2.71 -2.34
C VAL A 42 4.25 -3.98 -3.05
N ALA A 43 3.67 -4.92 -2.30
CA ALA A 43 3.10 -6.14 -2.82
C ALA A 43 1.67 -6.29 -2.33
N LEU A 44 0.75 -6.54 -3.25
CA LEU A 44 -0.64 -6.86 -2.95
C LEU A 44 -0.83 -8.36 -3.12
N ALA A 45 -1.20 -9.03 -2.04
CA ALA A 45 -1.53 -10.45 -2.05
C ALA A 45 -2.94 -10.65 -1.49
N SER A 46 -3.67 -11.60 -2.06
CA SER A 46 -4.89 -12.13 -1.44
C SER A 46 -4.52 -13.26 -0.48
N THR A 47 -5.41 -13.58 0.47
CA THR A 47 -5.14 -14.56 1.55
C THR A 47 -4.66 -15.93 1.04
N MET A 48 -5.10 -16.33 -0.15
CA MET A 48 -4.77 -17.62 -0.77
C MET A 48 -4.21 -17.49 -2.19
N GLY A 49 -3.77 -16.30 -2.60
CA GLY A 49 -3.34 -16.04 -3.97
C GLY A 49 -1.91 -15.52 -4.07
N PRO A 50 -1.29 -15.62 -5.27
CA PRO A 50 0.04 -15.12 -5.49
C PRO A 50 0.09 -13.60 -5.27
N GLY A 51 1.17 -13.13 -4.64
CA GLY A 51 1.41 -11.72 -4.42
C GLY A 51 1.82 -11.01 -5.72
N VAL A 52 1.06 -9.99 -6.12
CA VAL A 52 1.39 -9.12 -7.24
C VAL A 52 2.18 -7.92 -6.70
N LYS A 53 3.43 -7.77 -7.16
CA LYS A 53 4.19 -6.55 -6.88
C LYS A 53 3.58 -5.40 -7.68
N VAL A 54 3.18 -4.36 -6.98
CA VAL A 54 2.68 -3.14 -7.61
C VAL A 54 3.84 -2.15 -7.63
N LEU A 55 4.27 -1.77 -8.84
CA LEU A 55 5.27 -0.72 -8.99
C LEU A 55 4.61 0.61 -8.65
N ASN A 56 5.07 1.24 -7.58
CA ASN A 56 4.73 2.64 -7.31
C ASN A 56 5.27 3.47 -8.46
N LYS A 57 4.36 4.03 -9.27
CA LYS A 57 4.73 4.99 -10.30
C LYS A 57 5.23 6.24 -9.58
N THR A 58 6.54 6.41 -9.66
CA THR A 58 7.29 7.58 -9.22
C THR A 58 6.66 8.84 -9.83
N ILE A 59 6.29 9.79 -8.98
CA ILE A 59 6.38 11.22 -9.26
C ILE A 59 7.32 11.78 -8.20
#